data_AF-A0A520IZS0-F1
#
_entry.id   AF-A0A520IZS0-F1
#
_cell.length_a   1.000
_cell.length_b   1.000
_cell.length_c   1.000
_cell.angle_alpha   90.00
_cell.angle_beta   90.00
_cell.angle_gamma   90.00
#
_symmetry.space_group_name_H-M   'P 1'
#
loop_
_entity.id
_entity.type
_entity.pdbx_description
1 polymer ?
#
loop_
_entity_poly.entity_id
_entity_poly.type
_entity_poly.pdbx_seq_one_letter_code
_entity_poly.pdbx_strand_id
1 'polypeptide(L)'
;MPTPRTAFAVAAAGIAVYSAMDALMKGLSIASGAYAAVLWRSLAGVALLLPIFLARRMRRPTAKALRLHVARGATGGASVLLFFWGLARVPMAQGVALT
;
A
#
# COMPACT_ATOMS: atom_id res chain seq x y z
N MET A 1 -14.72 -24.70 -3.36
CA MET A 1 -14.79 -23.27 -3.73
C MET A 1 -15.16 -22.47 -2.49
N PRO A 2 -14.59 -21.28 -2.24
CA PRO A 2 -14.99 -20.45 -1.10
C PRO A 2 -16.49 -20.16 -1.20
N THR A 3 -17.20 -20.22 -0.07
CA THR A 3 -18.63 -19.91 -0.02
C THR A 3 -18.83 -18.39 -0.13
N PRO A 4 -19.96 -17.90 -0.66
CA PRO A 4 -20.22 -16.46 -0.80
C PRO A 4 -19.99 -15.66 0.49
N ARG A 5 -20.33 -16.26 1.65
CA ARG A 5 -20.12 -15.66 2.97
C ARG A 5 -18.64 -15.44 3.28
N THR A 6 -17.80 -16.43 3.00
CA THR A 6 -16.34 -16.33 3.22
C THR A 6 -15.69 -15.28 2.32
N ALA A 7 -16.11 -15.20 1.04
CA ALA A 7 -15.62 -14.17 0.12
C ALA A 7 -16.03 -12.76 0.60
N PHE A 8 -17.29 -12.59 1.03
CA PHE A 8 -17.78 -11.32 1.56
C PHE A 8 -17.04 -10.91 2.84
N ALA A 9 -16.83 -11.85 3.78
CA ALA A 9 -16.11 -11.57 5.02
C ALA A 9 -14.65 -11.13 4.76
N VAL A 10 -13.96 -11.77 3.83
CA VAL A 10 -12.58 -11.39 3.44
C VAL A 10 -12.55 -10.01 2.81
N ALA A 11 -13.50 -9.71 1.92
CA ALA A 11 -13.60 -8.39 1.29
C ALA A 11 -13.91 -7.29 2.33
N ALA A 12 -14.87 -7.53 3.23
CA ALA A 12 -15.23 -6.59 4.29
C ALA A 12 -14.06 -6.33 5.26
N ALA A 13 -13.34 -7.39 5.65
CA ALA A 13 -12.13 -7.25 6.46
C ALA A 13 -11.04 -6.46 5.73
N GLY A 14 -10.83 -6.73 4.44
CA GLY A 14 -9.89 -5.97 3.61
C GLY A 14 -10.22 -4.48 3.55
N ILE A 15 -11.49 -4.14 3.32
CA ILE A 15 -11.97 -2.74 3.31
C ILE A 15 -11.74 -2.10 4.68
N ALA A 16 -12.12 -2.77 5.77
CA ALA A 16 -11.94 -2.24 7.12
C ALA A 16 -10.46 -1.92 7.43
N VAL A 17 -9.55 -2.83 7.05
CA VAL A 17 -8.10 -2.63 7.22
C VAL A 17 -7.60 -1.45 6.37
N TYR A 18 -8.03 -1.34 5.12
CA TYR A 18 -7.64 -0.24 4.24
C TYR A 18 -8.17 1.11 4.72
N SER A 19 -9.42 1.18 5.18
CA SER A 19 -10.00 2.40 5.75
C SER A 19 -9.25 2.87 7.00
N ALA A 20 -8.86 1.94 7.87
CA ALA A 20 -8.03 2.27 9.04
C ALA A 20 -6.64 2.77 8.63
N MET A 21 -6.03 2.13 7.62
CA MET A 21 -4.74 2.57 7.08
C MET A 21 -4.82 3.99 6.53
N ASP A 22 -5.87 4.33 5.77
CA ASP A 22 -6.03 5.66 5.17
C ASP A 22 -6.14 6.75 6.22
N ALA A 23 -6.89 6.49 7.30
CA ALA A 23 -7.00 7.43 8.42
C ALA A 23 -5.67 7.67 9.12
N LEU A 24 -4.93 6.60 9.43
CA LEU A 24 -3.60 6.69 10.05
C LEU A 24 -2.61 7.42 9.13
N MET A 25 -2.59 7.04 7.85
CA MET A 25 -1.68 7.61 6.86
C MET A 25 -1.97 9.08 6.58
N LYS A 26 -3.25 9.51 6.62
CA LYS A 26 -3.58 10.93 6.55
C LYS A 26 -2.98 11.69 7.74
N GLY A 27 -3.16 11.20 8.96
CA GLY A 27 -2.58 11.82 10.16
C GLY A 27 -1.06 11.95 10.07
N LEU A 28 -0.38 10.87 9.67
CA LEU A 28 1.07 10.85 9.44
C LEU A 28 1.50 11.82 8.32
N SER A 29 0.73 11.89 7.23
CA SER A 29 1.03 12.76 6.09
C SER A 29 0.88 14.25 6.42
N ILE A 30 -0.05 14.60 7.30
CA ILE A 30 -0.18 15.97 7.82
C ILE A 30 0.96 16.30 8.79
N ALA A 31 1.31 15.37 9.68
CA ALA A 31 2.33 15.60 10.72
C ALA A 31 3.77 15.63 10.19
N SER A 32 4.11 14.77 9.22
CA SER A 32 5.50 14.53 8.77
C SER A 32 5.70 14.70 7.25
N GLY A 33 4.63 14.98 6.51
CA GLY A 33 4.63 15.02 5.06
C GLY A 33 4.34 13.66 4.40
N ALA A 34 3.62 13.69 3.27
CA ALA A 34 3.23 12.48 2.54
C ALA A 34 4.43 11.64 2.06
N TYR A 35 5.53 12.28 1.66
CA TYR A 35 6.74 11.57 1.24
C TYR A 35 7.34 10.72 2.36
N ALA A 36 7.58 11.33 3.53
CA ALA A 36 8.14 10.63 4.69
C ALA A 36 7.22 9.51 5.16
N ALA A 37 5.91 9.79 5.25
CA ALA A 37 4.92 8.80 5.67
C ALA A 37 4.88 7.58 4.72
N VAL A 38 4.86 7.80 3.40
CA VAL A 38 4.84 6.72 2.40
C VAL A 38 6.17 5.96 2.36
N LEU A 39 7.30 6.64 2.55
CA LEU A 39 8.62 6.01 2.64
C LEU A 39 8.68 5.04 3.82
N TRP A 40 8.32 5.50 5.01
CA TRP A 40 8.31 4.66 6.22
C TRP A 40 7.34 3.49 6.12
N ARG A 41 6.14 3.72 5.57
CA ARG A 41 5.17 2.64 5.28
C ARG A 41 5.78 1.58 4.35
N SER A 42 6.48 2.01 3.31
CA SER A 42 7.09 1.10 2.32
C SER A 42 8.27 0.33 2.94
N LEU A 43 9.11 0.99 3.73
CA LEU A 43 10.20 0.35 4.47
C LEU A 43 9.69 -0.69 5.47
N ALA A 44 8.62 -0.39 6.20
CA ALA A 44 7.97 -1.35 7.09
C ALA A 44 7.43 -2.57 6.31
N GLY A 45 6.79 -2.35 5.17
CA GLY A 45 6.33 -3.43 4.30
C GLY A 45 7.47 -4.32 3.80
N VAL A 46 8.61 -3.72 3.41
CA VAL A 46 9.82 -4.47 3.05
C VAL A 46 10.35 -5.24 4.25
N ALA A 47 10.45 -4.63 5.42
CA ALA A 47 10.96 -5.29 6.63
C ALA A 47 10.09 -6.48 7.06
N LEU A 48 8.78 -6.41 6.87
CA LEU A 48 7.84 -7.51 7.17
C LEU A 48 7.93 -8.65 6.16
N LEU A 49 8.03 -8.33 4.87
CA LEU A 49 7.98 -9.32 3.78
C LEU A 49 9.35 -9.90 3.41
N LEU A 50 10.44 -9.17 3.65
CA LEU A 50 11.78 -9.60 3.30
C LEU A 50 12.19 -10.91 4.00
N PRO A 51 11.95 -11.11 5.32
CA PRO A 51 12.24 -12.39 5.98
C PRO A 51 11.47 -13.55 5.36
N ILE A 52 10.18 -13.34 5.03
CA ILE A 52 9.34 -14.35 4.39
C ILE A 52 9.87 -14.69 2.99
N PHE A 53 10.27 -13.66 2.23
CA PHE A 53 10.85 -13.84 0.90
C PHE A 53 12.17 -14.63 0.94
N LEU A 54 13.04 -14.31 1.90
CA LEU A 54 14.31 -15.01 2.09
C LEU A 54 14.09 -16.46 2.55
N ALA A 55 13.16 -16.69 3.48
CA ALA A 55 12.80 -18.02 3.97
C ALA A 55 12.27 -18.93 2.85
N ARG A 56 11.54 -18.37 1.88
CA ARG A 56 11.01 -19.12 0.73
C ARG A 56 12.04 -19.44 -0.36
N ARG A 57 13.32 -19.07 -0.19
CA ARG A 57 14.43 -19.28 -1.15
C ARG A 57 14.03 -19.00 -2.60
N MET A 58 13.32 -17.89 -2.81
CA MET A 58 12.80 -17.53 -4.12
C MET A 58 13.96 -17.36 -5.12
N ARG A 59 13.79 -17.91 -6.33
CA ARG A 59 14.79 -17.83 -7.40
C ARG A 59 15.07 -16.36 -7.74
N ARG A 60 16.35 -16.00 -7.90
CA ARG A 60 16.77 -14.63 -8.23
C ARG A 60 16.03 -14.17 -9.50
N PRO A 61 15.39 -12.97 -9.49
CA PRO A 61 14.67 -12.49 -10.66
C PRO A 61 15.64 -12.23 -11.82
N THR A 62 15.19 -12.54 -13.04
CA THR A 62 15.93 -12.18 -14.26
C THR A 62 15.94 -10.66 -14.44
N ALA A 63 16.89 -10.13 -15.22
CA ALA A 63 16.96 -8.68 -15.48
C ALA A 63 15.65 -8.12 -16.06
N LYS A 64 14.94 -8.90 -16.90
CA LYS A 64 13.62 -8.53 -17.43
C LYS A 64 12.56 -8.45 -16.34
N ALA A 65 12.50 -9.43 -15.44
CA ALA A 65 11.58 -9.42 -14.30
C ALA A 65 11.90 -8.28 -13.32
N LEU A 66 13.17 -7.98 -13.09
CA LEU A 66 13.59 -6.85 -12.26
C LEU A 66 13.14 -5.52 -12.84
N ARG A 67 13.31 -5.30 -14.16
CA ARG A 67 12.80 -4.09 -14.83
C ARG A 67 11.28 -3.94 -14.68
N LEU A 68 10.53 -5.03 -14.78
CA LEU A 68 9.08 -5.01 -14.55
C LEU A 68 8.73 -4.66 -13.10
N HIS A 69 9.44 -5.22 -12.12
CA HIS A 69 9.23 -4.89 -10.72
C HIS A 69 9.55 -3.43 -10.40
N VAL A 70 10.65 -2.90 -10.96
CA VAL A 70 10.99 -1.49 -10.82
C VAL A 70 9.90 -0.60 -11.44
N ALA A 71 9.46 -0.91 -12.66
CA ALA A 71 8.40 -0.13 -13.33
C ALA A 71 7.09 -0.15 -12.53
N ARG A 72 6.65 -1.33 -12.07
CA ARG A 72 5.44 -1.48 -11.24
C ARG A 72 5.57 -0.78 -9.89
N GLY A 73 6.74 -0.87 -9.27
CA GLY A 73 7.03 -0.22 -8.00
C GLY A 73 7.06 1.31 -8.15
N ALA A 74 7.62 1.83 -9.23
CA ALA A 74 7.67 3.26 -9.52
C ALA A 74 6.27 3.83 -9.77
N THR A 75 5.46 3.19 -10.63
CA THR A 75 4.09 3.65 -10.92
C THR A 75 3.18 3.54 -9.69
N GLY A 76 3.22 2.40 -9.00
CA GLY A 76 2.46 2.21 -7.75
C GLY A 76 2.91 3.16 -6.64
N GLY A 77 4.22 3.37 -6.48
CA GLY A 77 4.79 4.28 -5.50
C GLY A 77 4.39 5.74 -5.76
N ALA A 78 4.48 6.19 -7.01
CA ALA A 78 4.04 7.53 -7.41
C ALA A 78 2.54 7.73 -7.16
N SER A 79 1.71 6.75 -7.54
CA SER A 79 0.26 6.78 -7.29
C SER A 79 -0.06 6.92 -5.80
N VAL A 80 0.54 6.10 -4.94
CA VAL A 80 0.28 6.16 -3.50
C VAL A 80 0.79 7.46 -2.87
N LEU A 81 1.95 7.96 -3.31
CA LEU A 81 2.47 9.24 -2.84
C LEU A 81 1.51 10.39 -3.18
N LEU A 82 1.04 10.45 -4.43
CA LEU A 82 0.12 11.49 -4.89
C LEU A 82 -1.24 11.38 -4.20
N PHE A 83 -1.74 10.15 -3.97
CA PHE A 83 -2.95 9.90 -3.22
C PHE A 83 -2.88 10.51 -1.81
N PHE A 84 -1.85 10.16 -1.02
CA PHE A 84 -1.71 10.68 0.34
C PHE A 84 -1.37 12.18 0.38
N TRP A 85 -0.67 12.68 -0.63
CA TRP A 85 -0.48 14.12 -0.80
C TRP A 85 -1.81 14.85 -1.00
N GLY A 86 -2.71 14.30 -1.82
CA GLY A 86 -4.06 14.83 -2.00
C GLY A 86 -4.91 14.69 -0.73
N LEU A 87 -4.93 13.49 -0.15
CA LEU A 87 -5.73 13.14 1.03
C LEU A 87 -5.38 14.00 2.26
N ALA A 88 -4.13 14.44 2.38
CA ALA A 88 -3.70 15.37 3.42
C ALA A 88 -4.32 16.77 3.28
N ARG A 89 -4.78 17.15 2.07
CA ARG A 89 -5.29 18.50 1.74
C ARG A 89 -6.80 18.56 1.56
N VAL A 90 -7.46 17.44 1.27
CA VAL A 90 -8.92 17.37 1.10
C VAL A 90 -9.61 16.60 2.22
N PRO A 91 -10.90 16.83 2.50
CA PRO A 91 -11.69 15.99 3.41
C PRO A 91 -11.62 14.50 3.02
N MET A 92 -11.48 13.61 4.01
CA MET A 92 -11.29 12.15 3.78
C MET A 92 -12.39 11.56 2.89
N ALA A 93 -13.64 11.90 3.17
CA ALA A 93 -14.79 11.40 2.42
C ALA A 93 -14.72 11.77 0.93
N GLN A 94 -14.27 12.98 0.61
CA GLN A 94 -14.11 13.43 -0.78
C GLN A 94 -12.88 12.79 -1.44
N GLY A 95 -11.78 12.67 -0.71
CA GLY A 95 -10.54 12.09 -1.22
C GLY A 95 -10.67 10.60 -1.58
N VAL A 96 -11.36 9.82 -0.75
CA VAL A 96 -11.57 8.38 -0.98
C VAL A 96 -12.62 8.12 -2.07
N ALA A 97 -13.63 8.99 -2.22
CA ALA A 97 -14.68 8.80 -3.24
C ALA A 97 -14.19 9.07 -4.69
N LEU A 98 -13.05 9.75 -4.87
CA LEU A 98 -12.50 10.14 -6.17
C LEU A 98 -11.49 9.13 -6.76
N THR A 99 -11.18 8.06 -6.03
CA THR A 99 -10.22 7.01 -6.43
C THR A 99 -10.88 5.65 -6.51
#